data_AF-A0A6I7PND0-F1
#
_entry.id   AF-A0A6I7PND0-F1
#
_cell.length_a   1.000
_cell.length_b   1.000
_cell.length_c   1.000
_cell.angle_alpha   90.00
_cell.angle_beta   90.00
_cell.angle_gamma   90.00
#
_symmetry.space_group_name_H-M   'P 1'
#
loop_
_entity.id
_entity.type
_entity.pdbx_description
1 polymer ?
#
loop_
_entity_poly.entity_id
_entity_poly.type
_entity_poly.pdbx_seq_one_letter_code
_entity_poly.pdbx_strand_id
1 'polypeptide(L)'
;MERVSPTTPPTRRQRRSGTMRDGPQSGERTTRTNLGSPIQIVAWVCSGIVAIILLMAGVNKFMYDETTREIFEVALGGGRAFASIIGIVEIAAGVLILIPKFTPIGGLLAMGVMLGAIGSHVAVLGFEGEAGGMAGMAVVVFIAAAIATYIRRGALLRLLPKR
;
A
#
# COMPACT_ATOMS: atom_id res chain seq x y z
N MET A 1 -18.50 -91.02 0.17
CA MET A 1 -18.81 -89.70 0.77
C MET A 1 -18.29 -88.71 -0.23
N GLU A 2 -19.10 -88.04 -1.04
CA GLU A 2 -20.11 -87.04 -0.67
C GLU A 2 -21.18 -86.95 -1.78
N ARG A 3 -22.46 -86.92 -1.41
CA ARG A 3 -23.58 -86.52 -2.28
C ARG A 3 -23.48 -85.00 -2.46
N VAL A 4 -23.83 -84.39 -3.59
CA VAL A 4 -25.19 -83.87 -3.88
C VAL A 4 -25.19 -83.29 -5.31
N SER A 5 -26.19 -83.66 -6.11
CA SER A 5 -26.59 -83.13 -7.43
C SER A 5 -27.60 -81.95 -7.26
N PRO A 6 -28.35 -81.49 -8.29
CA PRO A 6 -28.08 -81.02 -9.66
C PRO A 6 -28.70 -79.59 -9.88
N THR A 7 -28.90 -79.18 -11.15
CA THR A 7 -29.90 -78.22 -11.72
C THR A 7 -29.42 -76.94 -12.43
N THR A 8 -29.08 -77.09 -13.73
CA THR A 8 -29.60 -76.45 -14.99
C THR A 8 -30.01 -74.93 -15.09
N PRO A 9 -30.24 -74.34 -16.30
CA PRO A 9 -29.48 -73.25 -16.97
C PRO A 9 -30.41 -72.00 -17.25
N PRO A 10 -30.36 -71.20 -18.36
CA PRO A 10 -29.31 -70.69 -19.26
C PRO A 10 -29.28 -69.13 -19.33
N THR A 11 -28.47 -68.63 -20.28
CA THR A 11 -28.22 -67.27 -20.80
C THR A 11 -29.36 -66.23 -20.87
N ARG A 12 -29.03 -64.94 -20.60
CA ARG A 12 -29.76 -63.79 -21.18
C ARG A 12 -28.85 -62.61 -21.57
N ARG A 13 -28.70 -62.46 -22.88
CA ARG A 13 -28.63 -61.23 -23.70
C ARG A 13 -28.46 -59.87 -22.98
N GLN A 14 -27.37 -59.20 -23.36
CA GLN A 14 -27.36 -57.97 -24.18
C GLN A 14 -28.05 -56.72 -23.60
N ARG A 15 -27.26 -55.68 -23.29
CA ARG A 15 -27.61 -54.30 -23.67
C ARG A 15 -26.37 -53.49 -24.05
N ARG A 16 -26.31 -53.19 -25.35
CA ARG A 16 -25.48 -52.13 -25.94
C ARG A 16 -26.09 -50.76 -25.63
N SER A 17 -25.26 -49.73 -25.83
CA SER A 17 -25.57 -48.41 -26.37
C SER A 17 -25.87 -47.27 -25.39
N GLY A 18 -25.25 -46.11 -25.69
CA GLY A 18 -25.66 -44.80 -25.20
C GLY A 18 -24.50 -44.05 -24.54
N THR A 19 -23.52 -43.58 -25.29
CA THR A 19 -23.39 -42.18 -25.75
C THR A 19 -22.87 -41.19 -24.72
N MET A 20 -21.73 -40.59 -25.04
CA MET A 20 -21.21 -39.31 -24.56
C MET A 20 -22.29 -38.34 -24.07
N ARG A 21 -22.03 -37.73 -22.92
CA ARG A 21 -22.02 -36.27 -22.80
C ARG A 21 -20.83 -35.87 -21.95
N ASP A 22 -19.72 -35.58 -22.64
CA ASP A 22 -18.85 -34.50 -22.23
C ASP A 22 -19.72 -33.24 -22.20
N GLY A 23 -20.16 -32.85 -21.00
CA GLY A 23 -20.76 -31.55 -20.80
C GLY A 23 -19.66 -30.51 -20.96
N PRO A 24 -19.81 -29.50 -21.83
CA PRO A 24 -18.84 -28.42 -21.87
C PRO A 24 -19.00 -27.63 -20.55
N GLN A 25 -17.99 -27.71 -19.67
CA GLN A 25 -17.85 -26.75 -18.57
C GLN A 25 -17.37 -25.39 -19.14
N SER A 26 -18.13 -24.84 -20.08
CA SER A 26 -17.88 -23.56 -20.73
C SER A 26 -18.99 -22.57 -20.36
N GLY A 27 -18.64 -21.57 -19.56
CA GLY A 27 -19.55 -20.54 -19.05
C GLY A 27 -19.86 -20.85 -17.60
N GLU A 28 -19.36 -20.14 -16.60
CA GLU A 28 -19.11 -18.71 -16.52
C GLU A 28 -17.78 -18.49 -15.80
N ARG A 29 -16.69 -18.31 -16.56
CA ARG A 29 -15.57 -17.53 -16.01
C ARG A 29 -16.06 -16.09 -16.00
N THR A 30 -16.85 -15.73 -14.98
CA THR A 30 -17.18 -14.33 -14.70
C THR A 30 -15.85 -13.60 -14.66
N THR A 31 -15.55 -12.89 -15.74
CA THR A 31 -14.47 -11.92 -15.80
C THR A 31 -14.85 -10.89 -14.76
N ARG A 32 -14.43 -11.11 -13.50
CA ARG A 32 -14.43 -10.07 -12.48
C ARG A 32 -13.57 -8.97 -13.10
N THR A 33 -14.22 -7.95 -13.62
CA THR A 33 -13.54 -6.72 -13.98
C THR A 33 -12.85 -6.28 -12.69
N ASN A 34 -11.51 -6.33 -12.69
CA ASN A 34 -10.66 -5.93 -11.57
C ASN A 34 -10.70 -4.41 -11.39
N LEU A 35 -11.90 -3.83 -11.31
CA LEU A 35 -12.07 -2.49 -10.77
C LEU A 35 -11.69 -2.63 -9.29
N GLY A 36 -10.51 -2.10 -8.92
CA GLY A 36 -10.08 -2.10 -7.53
C GLY A 36 -11.22 -1.61 -6.66
N SER A 37 -11.49 -2.27 -5.54
CA SER A 37 -12.58 -1.86 -4.65
C SER A 37 -12.44 -0.36 -4.33
N PRO A 38 -13.53 0.39 -4.08
CA PRO A 38 -13.46 1.84 -3.86
C PRO A 38 -12.39 2.26 -2.85
N ILE A 39 -12.18 1.43 -1.82
CA ILE A 39 -11.13 1.64 -0.82
C ILE A 39 -9.69 1.52 -1.35
N GLN A 40 -9.45 0.71 -2.39
CA GLN A 40 -8.16 0.65 -3.09
C GLN A 40 -7.91 1.91 -3.91
N ILE A 41 -8.96 2.48 -4.53
CA ILE A 41 -8.86 3.76 -5.23
C ILE A 41 -8.48 4.85 -4.24
N VAL A 42 -9.16 4.91 -3.08
CA VAL A 42 -8.81 5.85 -2.01
C VAL A 42 -7.35 5.70 -1.58
N ALA A 43 -6.88 4.47 -1.35
CA ALA A 43 -5.48 4.24 -1.00
C ALA A 43 -4.50 4.72 -2.07
N TRP A 44 -4.81 4.51 -3.36
CA TRP A 44 -3.97 5.01 -4.45
C TRP A 44 -3.96 6.53 -4.53
N VAL A 45 -5.10 7.18 -4.37
CA VAL A 45 -5.21 8.64 -4.37
C VAL A 45 -4.42 9.22 -3.18
N CYS A 46 -4.63 8.70 -1.96
CA CYS A 46 -3.88 9.13 -0.79
C CYS A 46 -2.37 8.91 -0.96
N SER A 47 -1.95 7.73 -1.43
CA SER A 47 -0.54 7.45 -1.74
C SER A 47 0.03 8.41 -2.78
N GLY A 48 -0.73 8.74 -3.82
CA GLY A 48 -0.31 9.67 -4.87
C GLY A 48 -0.11 11.09 -4.33
N ILE A 49 -1.06 11.59 -3.53
CA ILE A 49 -0.97 12.91 -2.88
C ILE A 49 0.28 12.98 -1.99
N VAL A 50 0.46 11.99 -1.11
CA VAL A 50 1.64 11.93 -0.22
C VAL A 50 2.93 11.87 -1.02
N ALA A 51 3.00 11.03 -2.05
CA ALA A 51 4.19 10.87 -2.87
C ALA A 51 4.59 12.17 -3.57
N ILE A 52 3.64 12.84 -4.24
CA ILE A 52 3.92 14.09 -4.96
C ILE A 52 4.46 15.15 -3.99
N ILE A 53 3.78 15.34 -2.85
CA ILE A 53 4.16 16.37 -1.89
C ILE A 53 5.53 16.07 -1.27
N LEU A 54 5.78 14.83 -0.84
CA LEU A 54 7.07 14.46 -0.24
C LEU A 54 8.23 14.48 -1.23
N LEU A 55 8.00 14.10 -2.48
CA LEU A 55 9.04 14.17 -3.51
C LEU A 55 9.43 15.62 -3.80
N MET A 56 8.45 16.53 -3.92
CA MET A 56 8.73 17.95 -4.08
C MET A 56 9.40 18.54 -2.84
N ALA A 57 8.86 18.28 -1.64
CA ALA A 57 9.41 18.78 -0.38
C ALA A 57 10.85 18.29 -0.15
N GLY A 58 11.11 17.01 -0.44
CA GLY A 58 12.44 16.43 -0.29
C GLY A 58 13.45 17.06 -1.24
N VAL A 59 13.09 17.24 -2.52
CA VAL A 59 13.96 17.93 -3.51
C VAL A 59 14.28 19.35 -3.05
N ASN A 60 13.31 20.11 -2.55
CA ASN A 60 13.56 21.47 -2.04
C ASN A 60 14.58 21.47 -0.89
N LYS A 61 14.50 20.48 0.01
CA LYS A 61 15.49 20.34 1.09
C LYS A 61 16.92 20.08 0.60
N PHE A 62 17.10 19.43 -0.55
CA PHE A 62 18.41 19.25 -1.17
C PHE A 62 18.90 20.50 -1.91
N MET A 63 17.99 21.20 -2.60
CA MET A 63 18.31 22.44 -3.29
C MET A 63 18.76 23.52 -2.29
N TYR A 64 18.24 23.45 -1.06
CA TYR A 64 18.63 24.34 0.04
C TYR A 64 18.42 25.80 -0.35
N ASP A 65 17.19 26.07 -0.81
CA ASP A 65 16.71 27.42 -1.09
C ASP A 65 16.67 28.29 0.18
N GLU A 66 16.38 29.58 0.02
CA GLU A 66 16.40 30.53 1.14
C GLU A 66 15.47 30.09 2.27
N THR A 67 14.24 29.64 1.94
CA THR A 67 13.27 29.13 2.92
C THR A 67 13.81 27.90 3.68
N THR A 68 14.41 26.93 2.99
CA THR A 68 15.01 25.75 3.64
C THR A 68 16.17 26.16 4.53
N ARG A 69 17.02 27.08 4.07
CA ARG A 69 18.16 27.57 4.85
C ARG A 69 17.70 28.28 6.12
N GLU A 70 16.72 29.16 6.04
CA GLU A 70 16.14 29.83 7.21
C GLU A 70 15.61 28.82 8.22
N ILE A 71 14.84 27.82 7.77
CA ILE A 71 14.28 26.79 8.66
C ILE A 71 15.38 25.94 9.29
N PHE A 72 16.30 25.39 8.50
CA PHE A 72 17.23 24.37 8.99
C PHE A 72 18.49 24.95 9.63
N GLU A 73 18.96 26.12 9.18
CA GLU A 73 20.16 26.76 9.70
C GLU A 73 19.84 27.71 10.84
N VAL A 74 18.81 28.54 10.69
CA VAL A 74 18.49 29.59 11.68
C VAL A 74 17.52 29.09 12.73
N ALA A 75 16.38 28.52 12.34
CA ALA A 75 15.33 28.13 13.29
C ALA A 75 15.63 26.81 14.02
N LEU A 76 16.10 25.79 13.29
CA LEU A 76 16.35 24.45 13.84
C LEU A 76 17.83 24.20 14.23
N GLY A 77 18.77 24.98 13.70
CA GLY A 77 20.20 24.89 14.02
C GLY A 77 20.91 23.61 13.53
N GLY A 78 20.30 22.82 12.64
CA GLY A 78 20.88 21.59 12.09
C GLY A 78 21.65 21.78 10.77
N GLY A 79 21.43 22.92 10.11
CA GLY A 79 22.05 23.29 8.85
C GLY A 79 21.75 22.35 7.69
N ARG A 80 22.54 22.49 6.62
CA ARG A 80 22.36 21.78 5.35
C ARG A 80 22.45 20.26 5.45
N ALA A 81 23.25 19.74 6.37
CA ALA A 81 23.36 18.30 6.59
C ALA A 81 22.05 17.73 7.13
N PHE A 82 21.43 18.39 8.11
CA PHE A 82 20.14 17.95 8.66
C PHE A 82 19.03 18.06 7.63
N ALA A 83 18.96 19.17 6.88
CA ALA A 83 18.02 19.33 5.77
C ALA A 83 18.15 18.19 4.75
N SER A 84 19.37 17.85 4.35
CA SER A 84 19.65 16.79 3.38
C SER A 84 19.19 15.42 3.88
N ILE A 85 19.43 15.09 5.16
CA ILE A 85 18.98 13.82 5.75
C ILE A 85 17.45 13.73 5.71
N ILE A 86 16.75 14.79 6.11
CA ILE A 86 15.27 14.80 6.04
C ILE A 86 14.81 14.70 4.58
N GLY A 87 15.47 15.38 3.65
CA GLY A 87 15.18 15.27 2.22
C GLY A 87 15.30 13.84 1.69
N ILE A 88 16.35 13.10 2.07
CA ILE A 88 16.51 11.68 1.72
C ILE A 88 15.32 10.86 2.23
N VAL A 89 14.95 11.06 3.50
CA VAL A 89 13.85 10.31 4.13
C VAL A 89 12.52 10.62 3.47
N GLU A 90 12.25 11.87 3.11
CA GLU A 90 11.02 12.28 2.42
C GLU A 90 10.92 11.66 1.02
N ILE A 91 12.00 11.71 0.24
CA ILE A 91 12.03 11.07 -1.08
C ILE A 91 11.82 9.56 -0.94
N ALA A 92 12.53 8.91 0.00
CA ALA A 92 12.37 7.49 0.26
C ALA A 92 10.92 7.15 0.66
N ALA A 93 10.32 7.91 1.57
CA ALA A 93 8.93 7.73 1.98
C ALA A 93 7.95 7.91 0.81
N GLY A 94 8.15 8.94 -0.01
CA GLY A 94 7.33 9.23 -1.19
C GLY A 94 7.42 8.14 -2.26
N VAL A 95 8.60 7.55 -2.48
CA VAL A 95 8.75 6.40 -3.40
C VAL A 95 8.13 5.13 -2.81
N LEU A 96 8.43 4.82 -1.54
CA LEU A 96 7.94 3.60 -0.90
C LEU A 96 6.42 3.57 -0.78
N ILE A 97 5.76 4.72 -0.56
CA ILE A 97 4.30 4.75 -0.36
C ILE A 97 3.52 4.37 -1.62
N LEU A 98 4.10 4.57 -2.81
CA LEU A 98 3.52 4.21 -4.10
C LEU A 98 3.52 2.70 -4.35
N ILE A 99 4.49 1.96 -3.80
CA ILE A 99 4.59 0.52 -4.00
C ILE A 99 3.68 -0.18 -2.99
N PRO A 100 2.58 -0.87 -3.39
CA PRO A 100 1.58 -1.39 -2.45
C PRO A 100 2.14 -2.32 -1.37
N LYS A 101 3.22 -3.05 -1.70
CA LYS A 101 3.96 -3.92 -0.78
C LYS A 101 4.70 -3.14 0.32
N PHE A 102 5.19 -1.94 0.00
CA PHE A 102 5.97 -1.09 0.90
C PHE A 102 5.20 0.11 1.44
N THR A 103 3.92 0.29 1.05
CA THR A 103 3.08 1.40 1.54
C THR A 103 3.11 1.54 3.07
N PRO A 104 3.04 0.48 3.89
CA PRO A 104 3.10 0.65 5.33
C PRO A 104 4.43 1.23 5.83
N ILE A 105 5.56 0.85 5.21
CA ILE A 105 6.88 1.36 5.58
C ILE A 105 7.02 2.81 5.13
N GLY A 106 6.68 3.11 3.88
CA GLY A 106 6.74 4.48 3.34
C GLY A 106 5.80 5.43 4.08
N GLY A 107 4.60 4.98 4.43
CA GLY A 107 3.63 5.78 5.17
C GLY A 107 4.02 6.00 6.64
N LEU A 108 4.65 5.03 7.31
CA LEU A 108 5.20 5.26 8.65
C LEU A 108 6.35 6.28 8.63
N LEU A 109 7.25 6.21 7.63
CA LEU A 109 8.30 7.22 7.44
C LEU A 109 7.70 8.60 7.19
N ALA A 110 6.70 8.70 6.29
CA ALA A 110 5.98 9.93 6.02
C ALA A 110 5.36 10.52 7.30
N MET A 111 4.65 9.69 8.08
CA MET A 111 4.05 10.11 9.34
C MET A 111 5.10 10.61 10.34
N GLY A 112 6.25 9.92 10.45
CA GLY A 112 7.35 10.34 11.33
C GLY A 112 7.93 11.69 10.96
N VAL A 113 8.20 11.93 9.67
CA VAL A 113 8.72 13.22 9.21
C VAL A 113 7.68 14.34 9.37
N MET A 114 6.42 14.08 9.03
CA MET A 114 5.34 15.07 9.20
C MET A 114 5.12 15.40 10.68
N LEU A 115 5.25 14.43 11.58
CA LEU A 115 5.18 14.69 13.02
C LEU A 115 6.32 15.61 13.49
N GLY A 116 7.52 15.41 12.96
CA GLY A 116 8.65 16.32 13.17
C GLY A 116 8.36 17.73 12.66
N ALA A 117 7.82 17.86 11.43
CA ALA A 117 7.46 19.16 10.86
C ALA A 117 6.39 19.88 11.69
N ILE A 118 5.31 19.19 12.07
CA ILE A 118 4.25 19.73 12.95
C ILE A 118 4.84 20.15 14.30
N GLY A 119 5.70 19.32 14.88
CA GLY A 119 6.41 19.64 16.13
C GLY A 119 7.25 20.91 16.02
N SER A 120 7.99 21.08 14.92
CA SER A 120 8.77 22.30 14.65
C SER A 120 7.89 23.55 14.52
N HIS A 121 6.69 23.45 13.95
CA HIS A 121 5.73 24.55 13.91
C HIS A 121 5.19 24.92 15.29
N VAL A 122 4.86 23.92 16.11
CA VAL A 122 4.40 24.16 17.49
C VAL A 122 5.53 24.76 18.34
N ALA A 123 6.77 24.33 18.14
CA ALA A 123 7.89 24.72 18.99
C ALA A 123 8.56 26.03 18.60
N VAL A 124 8.82 26.25 17.30
CA VAL A 124 9.72 27.33 16.84
C VAL A 124 9.17 28.12 15.65
N LEU A 125 8.61 27.47 14.62
CA LEU A 125 8.26 28.13 13.36
C LEU A 125 6.93 28.91 13.41
N GLY A 126 6.03 28.56 14.32
CA GLY A 126 4.71 29.18 14.43
C GLY A 126 3.76 28.83 13.28
N PHE A 127 2.62 29.55 13.22
CA PHE A 127 1.50 29.28 12.32
C PHE A 127 1.05 30.50 11.50
N GLU A 128 1.81 31.60 11.53
CA GLU A 128 1.43 32.83 10.83
C GLU A 128 1.90 32.81 9.37
N GLY A 129 1.12 33.41 8.47
CA GLY A 129 1.45 33.55 7.06
C GLY A 129 1.78 32.22 6.37
N GLU A 130 2.90 32.19 5.63
CA GLU A 130 3.36 31.02 4.88
C GLU A 130 3.68 29.82 5.78
N ALA A 131 4.14 30.06 7.02
CA ALA A 131 4.42 29.00 7.99
C ALA A 131 3.15 28.22 8.36
N GLY A 132 2.01 28.92 8.53
CA GLY A 132 0.72 28.28 8.74
C GLY A 132 0.30 27.37 7.58
N GLY A 133 0.57 27.81 6.35
CA GLY A 133 0.33 27.00 5.15
C GLY A 133 1.15 25.70 5.14
N MET A 134 2.44 25.78 5.49
CA MET A 134 3.33 24.61 5.60
C MET A 134 2.86 23.64 6.69
N ALA A 135 2.45 24.16 7.86
CA ALA A 135 1.90 23.35 8.94
C ALA A 135 0.60 22.63 8.51
N GLY A 136 -0.30 23.34 7.84
CA GLY A 136 -1.54 22.76 7.30
C GLY A 136 -1.28 21.64 6.31
N MET A 137 -0.32 21.84 5.39
CA MET A 137 0.10 20.81 4.45
C MET A 137 0.71 19.59 5.15
N ALA A 138 1.52 19.78 6.19
CA ALA A 138 2.08 18.68 6.97
C ALA A 138 0.98 17.82 7.62
N VAL A 139 -0.08 18.44 8.15
CA VAL A 139 -1.24 17.73 8.71
C VAL A 139 -2.00 16.95 7.64
N VAL A 140 -2.25 17.55 6.47
CA VAL A 140 -2.92 16.88 5.35
C VAL A 140 -2.13 15.64 4.90
N VAL A 141 -0.81 15.78 4.72
CA VAL A 141 0.06 14.66 4.34
C VAL A 141 0.08 13.58 5.42
N PHE A 142 0.14 13.97 6.70
CA PHE A 142 0.08 13.02 7.82
C PHE A 142 -1.20 12.18 7.78
N ILE A 143 -2.36 12.82 7.60
CA ILE A 143 -3.67 12.14 7.53
C ILE A 143 -3.73 11.24 6.30
N ALA A 144 -3.32 11.72 5.13
CA ALA A 144 -3.32 10.94 3.90
C ALA A 144 -2.38 9.72 4.00
N ALA A 145 -1.20 9.88 4.60
CA ALA A 145 -0.26 8.79 4.86
C ALA A 145 -0.83 7.76 5.84
N ALA A 146 -1.51 8.21 6.90
CA ALA A 146 -2.18 7.34 7.86
C ALA A 146 -3.30 6.52 7.19
N ILE A 147 -4.13 7.15 6.36
CA ILE A 147 -5.21 6.47 5.61
C ILE A 147 -4.63 5.41 4.66
N ALA A 148 -3.66 5.78 3.83
CA ALA A 148 -3.03 4.86 2.88
C ALA A 148 -2.37 3.66 3.58
N THR A 149 -1.66 3.93 4.68
CA THR A 149 -1.03 2.92 5.53
C THR A 149 -2.05 2.00 6.18
N TYR A 150 -3.12 2.55 6.75
CA TYR A 150 -4.17 1.78 7.40
C TYR A 150 -4.87 0.84 6.40
N ILE A 151 -5.19 1.33 5.20
CA ILE A 151 -5.83 0.50 4.16
C ILE A 151 -4.90 -0.64 3.71
N ARG A 152 -3.60 -0.38 3.56
CA ARG A 152 -2.62 -1.36 3.06
C ARG A 152 -1.83 -2.08 4.16
N ARG A 153 -2.23 -1.96 5.43
CA ARG A 153 -1.55 -2.57 6.59
C ARG A 153 -1.35 -4.09 6.48
N GLY A 154 -2.25 -4.79 5.79
CA GLY A 154 -2.15 -6.23 5.56
C GLY A 154 -0.95 -6.64 4.69
N ALA A 155 -0.39 -5.73 3.89
CA ALA A 155 0.83 -5.99 3.12
C ALA A 155 2.06 -6.17 4.03
N LEU A 156 2.10 -5.46 5.17
CA LEU A 156 3.19 -5.56 6.15
C LEU A 156 3.25 -6.96 6.78
N LEU A 157 2.10 -7.55 7.09
CA LEU A 157 2.00 -8.89 7.67
C LEU A 157 2.46 -10.00 6.71
N ARG A 158 2.45 -9.73 5.40
CA ARG A 158 2.96 -10.66 4.38
C ARG A 158 4.48 -10.57 4.19
N LEU A 159 5.13 -9.54 4.73
CA LEU A 159 6.58 -9.37 4.72
C LEU A 159 7.26 -10.05 5.92
N LEU A 160 6.52 -10.29 7.01
CA LEU A 160 7.02 -11.02 8.17
C LEU A 160 7.03 -12.53 7.87
N PRO A 161 8.18 -13.22 7.97
CA PRO A 161 8.24 -14.67 7.87
C PRO A 161 7.36 -15.30 8.96
N LYS A 162 6.48 -16.22 8.58
CA LYS A 162 5.80 -17.13 9.52
C LYS A 162 6.89 -17.98 10.17
N ARG A 163 7.20 -17.70 11.44
CA ARG A 163 8.01 -18.59 12.27
C ARG A 163 7.14 -19.73 12.79
#